data_AF-A0A956TFQ2-F1
#
_entry.id   AF-A0A956TFQ2-F1
#
_cell.length_a   1.000
_cell.length_b   1.000
_cell.length_c   1.000
_cell.angle_alpha   90.00
_cell.angle_beta   90.00
_cell.angle_gamma   90.00
#
_symmetry.space_group_name_H-M   'P 1'
#
loop_
_entity.id
_entity.type
_entity.pdbx_description
1 polymer ?
#
loop_
_entity_poly.entity_id
_entity_poly.type
_entity_poly.pdbx_seq_one_letter_code
_entity_poly.pdbx_strand_id
1 'polypeptide(L)'
;MRSRRRAAMLIVALALIGVLWFLVIGFASHSSQAVRLARAGLASERALWAAEAGIRQTLDGLGKDVSYRPKSGYVRMAHTTESYKVQVFTPLNSPIKLSQSSLYVLATGRDRSGLERRVAVVVTLSQGSSPVSFSVFANHLDMSGGCYMDSFNSTVGPSPKGSEATVATNSIKPASIELSGGSYIQGRIQVGPGGVTGEARPSRPTKNTDNVVWKDWSCWSLEESSLDKPIELPAVESPTPGKEDIKVNYKGADIAPGSYAELQASGGGEVRLKGGVYVFKSLKLTGGAKLSFTGSSEPAVVYITDSLDMSNGVFYNTSLRPKNLVFMMAKGSEAKITGGAQAYAIVYGPEANLDLKGGTDLYGALVGNEVVLRGGAHVHYDVDLAKNPPPVFGQTSSGGLSVQSWQRL
;
A
#
# COMPACT_ATOMS: atom_id res chain seq x y z
N MET A 1 34.98 -18.07 -95.30
CA MET A 1 33.85 -17.34 -94.63
C MET A 1 32.98 -18.20 -93.70
N ARG A 2 32.76 -19.51 -93.94
CA ARG A 2 31.91 -20.37 -93.09
C ARG A 2 32.47 -20.75 -91.70
N SER A 3 33.80 -20.88 -91.53
CA SER A 3 34.40 -21.24 -90.22
C SER A 3 34.35 -20.11 -89.19
N ARG A 4 34.59 -18.85 -89.61
CA ARG A 4 34.46 -17.65 -88.76
C ARG A 4 33.04 -17.46 -88.22
N ARG A 5 32.01 -17.81 -88.99
CA ARG A 5 30.60 -17.77 -88.53
C ARG A 5 30.28 -18.82 -87.46
N ARG A 6 30.87 -20.02 -87.55
CA ARG A 6 30.68 -21.09 -86.54
C ARG A 6 31.39 -20.76 -85.22
N ALA A 7 32.60 -20.20 -85.28
CA ALA A 7 33.30 -19.73 -84.07
C ALA A 7 32.57 -18.57 -83.40
N ALA A 8 32.05 -17.61 -84.18
CA ALA A 8 31.22 -16.52 -83.65
C ALA A 8 29.93 -17.03 -82.98
N MET A 9 29.24 -18.02 -83.58
CA MET A 9 28.04 -18.61 -82.96
C MET A 9 28.35 -19.35 -81.64
N LEU A 10 29.51 -20.01 -81.54
CA LEU A 10 29.91 -20.71 -80.32
C LEU A 10 30.29 -19.74 -79.20
N ILE A 11 30.97 -18.63 -79.53
CA ILE A 11 31.27 -17.54 -78.59
C ILE A 11 29.97 -16.87 -78.11
N VAL A 12 29.02 -16.60 -79.02
CA VAL A 12 27.71 -16.03 -78.66
C VAL A 12 26.90 -17.00 -77.81
N ALA A 13 26.92 -18.31 -78.10
CA ALA A 13 26.25 -19.32 -77.29
C ALA A 13 26.86 -19.43 -75.88
N LEU A 14 28.19 -19.40 -75.77
CA LEU A 14 28.87 -19.40 -74.47
C LEU A 14 28.60 -18.11 -73.68
N ALA A 15 28.59 -16.95 -74.35
CA ALA A 15 28.22 -15.68 -73.72
C ALA A 15 26.78 -15.70 -73.21
N LEU A 16 25.83 -16.25 -73.99
CA LEU A 16 24.44 -16.42 -73.56
C LEU A 16 24.30 -17.36 -72.37
N ILE A 17 25.01 -18.49 -72.37
CA ILE A 17 25.03 -19.44 -71.25
C ILE A 17 25.64 -18.78 -70.00
N GLY A 18 26.71 -17.99 -70.15
CA GLY A 18 27.31 -17.24 -69.06
C GLY A 18 26.34 -16.24 -68.42
N VAL A 19 25.63 -15.46 -69.24
CA VAL A 19 24.59 -14.52 -68.77
C VAL A 19 23.45 -15.25 -68.06
N LEU A 20 23.00 -16.39 -68.59
CA LEU A 20 21.98 -17.24 -67.95
C LEU A 20 22.45 -17.77 -66.59
N TRP A 21 23.70 -18.20 -66.47
CA TRP A 21 24.28 -18.63 -65.20
C TRP A 21 24.35 -17.52 -64.16
N PHE A 22 24.78 -16.31 -64.56
CA PHE A 22 24.79 -15.16 -63.65
C PHE A 22 23.38 -14.77 -63.20
N LEU A 23 22.37 -14.86 -64.07
CA LEU A 23 20.96 -14.66 -63.71
C LEU A 23 20.47 -15.71 -62.70
N VAL A 24 20.79 -16.99 -62.90
CA VAL A 24 20.38 -18.07 -61.99
C VAL A 24 21.02 -17.92 -60.61
N ILE A 25 22.32 -17.61 -60.54
CA ILE A 25 23.03 -17.38 -59.28
C ILE A 25 22.50 -16.12 -58.58
N GLY A 26 22.23 -15.05 -59.35
CA GLY A 26 21.61 -13.82 -58.84
C GLY A 26 20.23 -14.08 -58.25
N PHE A 27 19.38 -14.84 -58.94
CA PHE A 27 18.04 -15.18 -58.46
C PHE A 27 18.07 -16.11 -57.25
N ALA A 28 18.95 -17.11 -57.23
CA ALA A 28 19.10 -18.02 -56.10
C ALA A 28 19.60 -17.28 -54.84
N SER A 29 20.56 -16.36 -55.00
CA SER A 29 21.05 -15.55 -53.88
C SER A 29 19.98 -14.58 -53.36
N HIS A 30 19.27 -13.88 -54.24
CA HIS A 30 18.16 -12.99 -53.88
C HIS A 30 17.01 -13.75 -53.18
N SER A 31 16.62 -14.91 -53.71
CA SER A 31 15.61 -15.79 -53.10
C SER A 31 16.03 -16.27 -51.71
N SER A 32 17.29 -16.67 -51.54
CA SER A 32 17.80 -17.10 -50.24
C SER A 32 17.82 -15.97 -49.20
N GLN A 33 18.14 -14.74 -49.62
CA GLN A 33 18.10 -13.55 -48.75
C GLN A 33 16.66 -13.19 -48.38
N ALA A 34 15.75 -13.20 -49.35
CA ALA A 34 14.33 -12.95 -49.12
C ALA A 34 13.73 -13.97 -48.13
N VAL A 35 14.03 -15.26 -48.28
CA VAL A 35 13.57 -16.31 -47.35
C VAL A 35 14.17 -16.13 -45.96
N ARG A 36 15.45 -15.74 -45.85
CA ARG A 36 16.08 -15.46 -44.55
C ARG A 36 15.44 -14.26 -43.85
N LEU A 37 15.20 -13.17 -44.58
CA LEU A 37 14.51 -11.99 -44.07
C LEU A 37 13.09 -12.32 -43.62
N ALA A 38 12.34 -13.08 -44.42
CA ALA A 38 10.99 -13.52 -44.07
C ALA A 38 10.98 -14.41 -42.82
N ARG A 39 11.93 -15.36 -42.71
CA ARG A 39 12.08 -16.21 -41.51
C ARG A 39 12.46 -15.41 -40.28
N ALA A 40 13.37 -14.44 -40.41
CA ALA A 40 13.76 -13.56 -39.31
C ALA A 40 12.60 -12.65 -38.86
N GLY A 41 11.82 -12.12 -39.79
CA GLY A 41 10.61 -11.35 -39.51
C GLY A 41 9.58 -12.19 -38.74
N LEU A 42 9.27 -13.39 -39.22
CA LEU A 42 8.33 -14.30 -38.55
C LEU A 42 8.82 -14.72 -37.16
N ALA A 43 10.11 -15.03 -37.00
CA ALA A 43 10.70 -15.35 -35.69
C ALA A 43 10.63 -14.17 -34.72
N SER A 44 10.85 -12.95 -35.23
CA SER A 44 10.72 -11.71 -34.47
C SER A 44 9.29 -11.46 -33.99
N GLU A 45 8.28 -11.66 -34.84
CA GLU A 45 6.87 -11.51 -34.45
C GLU A 45 6.45 -12.54 -33.41
N ARG A 46 6.84 -13.81 -33.58
CA ARG A 46 6.57 -14.89 -32.62
C ARG A 46 7.20 -14.61 -31.25
N ALA A 47 8.46 -14.16 -31.23
CA ALA A 47 9.13 -13.76 -30.01
C ALA A 47 8.41 -12.57 -29.34
N LEU A 48 7.90 -11.61 -30.11
CA LEU A 48 7.12 -10.50 -29.58
C LEU A 48 5.81 -10.98 -28.94
N TRP A 49 5.03 -11.81 -29.63
CA TRP A 49 3.77 -12.34 -29.08
C TRP A 49 3.99 -13.16 -27.81
N ALA A 50 5.09 -13.91 -27.74
CA ALA A 50 5.46 -14.63 -26.52
C ALA A 50 5.74 -13.67 -25.35
N ALA A 51 6.45 -12.56 -25.60
CA ALA A 51 6.67 -11.53 -24.59
C ALA A 51 5.36 -10.88 -24.12
N GLU A 52 4.47 -10.51 -25.06
CA GLU A 52 3.17 -9.90 -24.74
C GLU A 52 2.25 -10.87 -23.96
N ALA A 53 2.28 -12.17 -24.28
CA ALA A 53 1.54 -13.19 -23.54
C ALA A 53 2.06 -13.34 -22.09
N GLY A 54 3.39 -13.34 -21.92
CA GLY A 54 4.00 -13.37 -20.59
C GLY A 54 3.60 -12.18 -19.73
N ILE A 55 3.54 -10.98 -20.33
CA ILE A 55 3.03 -9.78 -19.66
C ILE A 55 1.59 -9.99 -19.25
N ARG A 56 0.69 -10.37 -20.17
CA ARG A 56 -0.74 -10.56 -19.84
C ARG A 56 -0.94 -11.54 -18.69
N GLN A 57 -0.24 -12.67 -18.70
CA GLN A 57 -0.31 -13.64 -17.61
C GLN A 57 0.20 -13.07 -16.28
N THR A 58 1.25 -12.24 -16.34
CA THR A 58 1.79 -11.59 -15.13
C THR A 58 0.85 -10.50 -14.62
N LEU A 59 0.20 -9.74 -15.50
CA LEU A 59 -0.79 -8.73 -15.12
C LEU A 59 -2.05 -9.37 -14.51
N ASP A 60 -2.51 -10.52 -15.03
CA ASP A 60 -3.61 -11.29 -14.43
C ASP A 60 -3.24 -11.82 -13.04
N GLY A 61 -2.01 -12.34 -12.90
CA GLY A 61 -1.48 -12.76 -11.60
C GLY A 61 -1.38 -11.59 -10.61
N LEU A 62 -0.84 -10.45 -11.06
CA LEU A 62 -0.72 -9.22 -10.26
C LEU A 62 -2.07 -8.61 -9.91
N GLY A 63 -3.09 -8.78 -10.76
CA GLY A 63 -4.46 -8.34 -10.49
C GLY A 63 -5.16 -9.18 -9.41
N LYS A 64 -4.74 -10.43 -9.20
CA LYS A 64 -5.23 -11.31 -8.13
C LYS A 64 -4.43 -11.17 -6.84
N ASP A 65 -3.11 -11.05 -6.96
CA ASP A 65 -2.17 -10.89 -5.86
C ASP A 65 -1.03 -9.95 -6.28
N VAL A 66 -0.93 -8.80 -5.65
CA VAL A 66 0.10 -7.78 -5.92
C VAL A 66 1.52 -8.28 -5.59
N SER A 67 1.63 -9.27 -4.69
CA SER A 67 2.87 -9.94 -4.34
C SER A 67 3.25 -11.04 -5.33
N TYR A 68 2.40 -11.34 -6.32
CA TYR A 68 2.69 -12.34 -7.34
C TYR A 68 4.03 -12.06 -8.03
N ARG A 69 4.89 -13.07 -8.08
CA ARG A 69 6.13 -13.05 -8.85
C ARG A 69 6.13 -14.21 -9.84
N PRO A 70 6.30 -13.95 -11.14
CA PRO A 70 6.37 -15.02 -12.13
C PRO A 70 7.61 -15.89 -11.92
N LYS A 71 7.56 -17.13 -12.40
CA LYS A 71 8.66 -18.10 -12.26
C LYS A 71 9.97 -17.53 -12.80
N SER A 72 11.05 -17.72 -12.07
CA SER A 72 12.40 -17.33 -12.49
C SER A 72 12.89 -18.23 -13.62
N GLY A 73 12.74 -17.79 -14.87
CA GLY A 73 13.26 -18.51 -16.03
C GLY A 73 12.35 -18.39 -17.26
N TYR A 74 12.72 -19.11 -18.32
CA TYR A 74 11.90 -19.21 -19.52
C TYR A 74 10.78 -20.22 -19.30
N VAL A 75 9.53 -19.75 -19.41
CA VAL A 75 8.32 -20.57 -19.39
C VAL A 75 7.89 -20.81 -20.83
N ARG A 76 7.70 -22.07 -21.21
CA ARG A 76 7.22 -22.43 -22.53
C ARG A 76 5.70 -22.23 -22.62
N MET A 77 5.23 -21.64 -23.71
CA MET A 77 3.80 -21.45 -23.93
C MET A 77 3.11 -22.78 -24.26
N ALA A 78 1.85 -22.90 -23.81
CA ALA A 78 1.05 -24.08 -24.10
C ALA A 78 0.83 -24.20 -25.62
N HIS A 79 1.03 -25.41 -26.16
CA HIS A 79 0.83 -25.75 -27.58
C HIS A 79 1.75 -25.04 -28.58
N THR A 80 2.82 -24.37 -28.13
CA THR A 80 3.77 -23.72 -29.05
C THR A 80 5.23 -24.02 -28.69
N THR A 81 6.17 -23.52 -29.51
CA THR A 81 7.63 -23.72 -29.32
C THR A 81 8.32 -22.53 -28.68
N GLU A 82 7.61 -21.42 -28.54
CA GLU A 82 8.07 -20.16 -28.00
C GLU A 82 8.06 -20.20 -26.47
N SER A 83 8.94 -19.40 -25.89
CA SER A 83 9.06 -19.25 -24.45
C SER A 83 9.14 -17.78 -24.08
N TYR A 84 8.74 -17.46 -22.86
CA TYR A 84 8.86 -16.11 -22.34
C TYR A 84 9.45 -16.13 -20.93
N LYS A 85 10.12 -15.06 -20.54
CA LYS A 85 10.63 -14.82 -19.20
C LYS A 85 10.15 -13.45 -18.75
N VAL A 86 9.55 -13.35 -17.58
CA VAL A 86 9.07 -12.06 -17.04
C VAL A 86 9.81 -11.72 -15.75
N GLN A 87 10.14 -10.45 -15.59
CA GLN A 87 10.74 -9.87 -14.39
C GLN A 87 9.89 -8.69 -13.95
N VAL A 88 9.51 -8.68 -12.67
CA VAL A 88 8.76 -7.59 -12.05
C VAL A 88 9.71 -6.83 -11.13
N PHE A 89 9.82 -5.53 -11.35
CA PHE A 89 10.68 -4.63 -10.59
C PHE A 89 9.83 -3.69 -9.75
N THR A 90 10.23 -3.52 -8.49
CA THR A 90 9.68 -2.51 -7.58
C THR A 90 10.37 -1.16 -7.83
N PRO A 91 9.81 -0.04 -7.32
CA PRO A 91 10.44 1.28 -7.43
C PRO A 91 11.88 1.34 -6.92
N LEU A 92 12.24 0.47 -5.98
CA LEU A 92 13.58 0.39 -5.40
C LEU A 92 14.62 -0.24 -6.35
N ASN A 93 14.21 -1.18 -7.19
CA ASN A 93 15.10 -2.02 -8.00
C ASN A 93 14.84 -1.86 -9.52
N SER A 94 14.11 -0.83 -9.92
CA SER A 94 13.74 -0.59 -11.31
C SER A 94 14.87 0.08 -12.09
N PRO A 95 15.09 -0.29 -13.37
CA PRO A 95 16.03 0.41 -14.26
C PRO A 95 15.55 1.83 -14.64
N ILE A 96 14.30 2.18 -14.33
CA ILE A 96 13.69 3.50 -14.55
C ILE A 96 13.15 4.09 -13.24
N LYS A 97 13.13 5.42 -13.12
CA LYS A 97 12.48 6.10 -11.98
C LYS A 97 10.97 5.85 -12.01
N LEU A 98 10.42 5.30 -10.93
CA LEU A 98 9.00 5.00 -10.77
C LEU A 98 8.43 5.72 -9.54
N SER A 99 7.12 5.97 -9.52
CA SER A 99 6.41 6.39 -8.30
C SER A 99 6.28 5.21 -7.32
N GLN A 100 6.14 5.49 -6.02
CA GLN A 100 6.12 4.46 -4.96
C GLN A 100 4.99 3.42 -5.11
N SER A 101 3.94 3.75 -5.87
CA SER A 101 2.76 2.91 -6.15
C SER A 101 2.76 2.29 -7.56
N SER A 102 3.91 2.27 -8.24
CA SER A 102 4.05 1.68 -9.58
C SER A 102 5.01 0.49 -9.63
N LEU A 103 4.71 -0.49 -10.47
CA LEU A 103 5.55 -1.63 -10.79
C LEU A 103 6.02 -1.55 -12.24
N TYR A 104 7.24 -2.00 -12.49
CA TYR A 104 7.78 -2.13 -13.84
C TYR A 104 7.89 -3.61 -14.21
N VAL A 105 7.19 -4.03 -15.25
CA VAL A 105 7.15 -5.42 -15.72
C VAL A 105 7.89 -5.50 -17.05
N LEU A 106 8.98 -6.26 -17.07
CA LEU A 106 9.78 -6.53 -18.27
C LEU A 106 9.61 -7.99 -18.67
N ALA A 107 9.13 -8.24 -19.89
CA ALA A 107 9.07 -9.57 -20.46
C ALA A 107 10.01 -9.71 -21.65
N THR A 108 10.69 -10.85 -21.71
CA THR A 108 11.53 -11.28 -22.83
C THR A 108 10.92 -12.53 -23.44
N GLY A 109 10.46 -12.45 -24.68
CA GLY A 109 9.99 -13.60 -25.45
C GLY A 109 11.10 -14.11 -26.36
N ARG A 110 11.14 -15.43 -26.55
CA ARG A 110 12.18 -16.14 -27.30
C ARG A 110 11.58 -17.20 -28.22
N ASP A 111 11.96 -17.12 -29.49
CA ASP A 111 11.60 -18.10 -30.52
C ASP A 111 12.58 -19.31 -30.52
N ARG A 112 12.19 -20.41 -31.18
CA ARG A 112 13.02 -21.62 -31.36
C ARG A 112 14.37 -21.33 -32.02
N SER A 113 14.45 -20.32 -32.88
CA SER A 113 15.70 -19.86 -33.50
C SER A 113 16.68 -19.20 -32.52
N GLY A 114 16.22 -18.89 -31.30
CA GLY A 114 16.98 -18.18 -30.28
C GLY A 114 16.84 -16.66 -30.35
N LEU A 115 16.09 -16.13 -31.32
CA LEU A 115 15.80 -14.69 -31.41
C LEU A 115 14.93 -14.24 -30.23
N GLU A 116 15.30 -13.12 -29.61
CA GLU A 116 14.63 -12.56 -28.45
C GLU A 116 13.99 -11.20 -28.77
N ARG A 117 12.82 -10.94 -28.19
CA ARG A 117 12.15 -9.63 -28.19
C ARG A 117 11.73 -9.26 -26.78
N ARG A 118 11.74 -7.96 -26.47
CA ARG A 118 11.43 -7.45 -25.14
C ARG A 118 10.23 -6.51 -25.19
N VAL A 119 9.41 -6.57 -24.15
CA VAL A 119 8.28 -5.66 -23.95
C VAL A 119 8.29 -5.24 -22.50
N ALA A 120 8.05 -3.95 -22.26
CA ALA A 120 8.06 -3.35 -20.95
C ALA A 120 6.75 -2.62 -20.68
N VAL A 121 6.23 -2.76 -19.46
CA VAL A 121 4.97 -2.14 -19.02
C VAL A 121 5.15 -1.51 -17.66
N VAL A 122 4.69 -0.27 -17.50
CA VAL A 122 4.54 0.36 -16.19
C VAL A 122 3.10 0.24 -15.75
N VAL A 123 2.92 -0.24 -14.53
CA VAL A 123 1.62 -0.51 -13.95
C VAL A 123 1.48 0.29 -12.67
N THR A 124 0.35 0.95 -12.47
CA THR A 124 -0.02 1.54 -11.18
C THR A 124 -1.06 0.67 -10.51
N LEU A 125 -0.83 0.40 -9.22
CA LEU A 125 -1.78 -0.30 -8.38
C LEU A 125 -2.83 0.73 -7.96
N SER A 126 -4.05 0.65 -8.50
CA SER A 126 -5.18 1.43 -7.98
C SER A 126 -5.45 0.93 -6.58
N GLN A 127 -5.34 1.77 -5.57
CA GLN A 127 -5.60 1.34 -4.21
C GLN A 127 -7.10 1.11 -4.05
N GLY A 128 -7.52 -0.08 -3.58
CA GLY A 128 -8.79 -0.16 -2.87
C GLY A 128 -8.76 0.85 -1.71
N SER A 129 -9.93 1.28 -1.24
CA SER A 129 -10.04 2.21 -0.11
C SER A 129 -9.10 1.80 1.02
N SER A 130 -8.04 2.60 1.24
CA SER A 130 -7.09 2.36 2.32
C SER A 130 -7.84 2.29 3.65
N PRO A 131 -7.61 1.28 4.50
CA PRO A 131 -8.30 1.18 5.79
C PRO A 131 -7.99 2.36 6.72
N VAL A 132 -7.00 3.18 6.37
CA VAL A 132 -6.58 4.40 7.09
C VAL A 132 -6.85 5.67 6.28
N SER A 133 -7.88 5.68 5.42
CA SER A 133 -8.34 6.89 4.72
C SER A 133 -9.13 7.87 5.60
N PHE A 134 -9.35 7.51 6.87
CA PHE A 134 -10.14 8.25 7.85
C PHE A 134 -9.24 8.67 9.02
N SER A 135 -9.58 9.77 9.68
CA SER A 135 -8.96 10.15 10.95
C SER A 135 -9.29 9.13 12.03
N VAL A 136 -10.57 8.80 12.15
CA VAL A 136 -11.10 7.77 13.04
C VAL A 136 -12.14 6.95 12.30
N PHE A 137 -11.99 5.63 12.33
CA PHE A 137 -13.06 4.70 11.99
C PHE A 137 -13.44 3.90 13.24
N ALA A 138 -14.71 3.97 13.65
CA ALA A 138 -15.19 3.23 14.81
C ALA A 138 -16.66 2.82 14.71
N ASN A 139 -17.06 1.74 15.39
CA ASN A 139 -18.48 1.43 15.58
C ASN A 139 -19.11 2.34 16.65
N HIS A 140 -18.33 2.70 17.67
CA HIS A 140 -18.68 3.70 18.67
C HIS A 140 -17.52 4.70 18.88
N LEU A 141 -17.82 5.99 18.82
CA LEU A 141 -16.87 7.08 19.08
C LEU A 141 -17.44 7.99 20.18
N ASP A 142 -16.73 8.11 21.30
CA ASP A 142 -17.05 9.06 22.39
C ASP A 142 -15.94 10.12 22.46
N MET A 143 -16.29 11.38 22.23
CA MET A 143 -15.40 12.53 22.40
C MET A 143 -15.92 13.43 23.53
N SER A 144 -15.10 13.67 24.55
CA SER A 144 -15.47 14.49 25.69
C SER A 144 -14.34 15.35 26.24
N GLY A 145 -14.69 16.50 26.82
CA GLY A 145 -13.74 17.39 27.50
C GLY A 145 -12.85 18.18 26.55
N GLY A 146 -13.42 18.78 25.50
CA GLY A 146 -12.73 19.69 24.58
C GLY A 146 -11.83 19.02 23.56
N CYS A 147 -12.12 17.76 23.20
CA CYS A 147 -11.38 17.03 22.18
C CYS A 147 -11.59 17.66 20.79
N TYR A 148 -10.60 17.58 19.92
CA TYR A 148 -10.79 18.00 18.55
C TYR A 148 -10.04 17.14 17.55
N MET A 149 -10.51 17.16 16.32
CA MET A 149 -9.87 16.50 15.20
C MET A 149 -9.62 17.49 14.07
N ASP A 150 -8.41 17.47 13.52
CA ASP A 150 -8.02 18.25 12.34
C ASP A 150 -7.15 17.40 11.41
N SER A 151 -6.67 17.96 10.29
CA SER A 151 -5.75 17.26 9.41
C SER A 151 -4.42 17.99 9.24
N PHE A 152 -3.40 17.28 8.79
CA PHE A 152 -2.12 17.83 8.37
C PHE A 152 -1.54 16.95 7.25
N ASN A 153 -0.42 17.36 6.67
CA ASN A 153 0.28 16.57 5.66
C ASN A 153 1.73 16.34 6.08
N SER A 154 2.09 15.10 6.44
CA SER A 154 3.46 14.78 6.90
C SER A 154 4.56 15.00 5.86
N THR A 155 4.22 15.17 4.58
CA THR A 155 5.19 15.52 3.53
C THR A 155 5.61 16.99 3.55
N VAL A 156 4.78 17.86 4.15
CA VAL A 156 5.02 19.31 4.27
C VAL A 156 5.30 19.71 5.72
N GLY A 157 4.69 19.04 6.68
CA GLY A 157 4.84 19.27 8.12
C GLY A 157 3.48 19.30 8.84
N PRO A 158 3.47 19.37 10.18
CA PRO A 158 2.25 19.39 11.00
C PRO A 158 1.43 20.69 10.87
N SER A 159 1.98 21.69 10.18
CA SER A 159 1.32 22.97 9.90
C SER A 159 1.42 23.28 8.40
N PRO A 160 0.38 23.85 7.77
CA PRO A 160 -0.89 24.28 8.38
C PRO A 160 -1.85 23.12 8.68
N LYS A 161 -2.74 23.34 9.65
CA LYS A 161 -3.86 22.45 9.95
C LYS A 161 -4.92 22.58 8.85
N GLY A 162 -5.41 21.45 8.37
CA GLY A 162 -6.46 21.32 7.36
C GLY A 162 -7.77 20.82 7.94
N SER A 163 -8.74 20.69 7.05
CA SER A 163 -10.14 20.32 7.37
C SER A 163 -10.52 18.93 6.84
N GLU A 164 -9.55 18.04 6.66
CA GLU A 164 -9.73 16.74 6.00
C GLU A 164 -9.82 15.58 7.02
N ALA A 165 -10.14 15.88 8.28
CA ALA A 165 -10.24 14.91 9.37
C ALA A 165 -11.56 14.13 9.34
N THR A 166 -11.69 13.20 8.39
CA THR A 166 -12.93 12.47 8.19
C THR A 166 -13.10 11.36 9.23
N VAL A 167 -14.21 11.40 9.97
CA VAL A 167 -14.63 10.33 10.89
C VAL A 167 -15.67 9.47 10.20
N ALA A 168 -15.56 8.15 10.31
CA ALA A 168 -16.51 7.22 9.70
C ALA A 168 -16.97 6.13 10.68
N THR A 169 -18.22 5.71 10.51
CA THR A 169 -18.81 4.54 11.20
C THR A 169 -19.70 3.76 10.25
N ASN A 170 -19.71 2.43 10.37
CA ASN A 170 -20.72 1.59 9.71
C ASN A 170 -22.03 1.50 10.50
N SER A 171 -22.05 2.01 11.74
CA SER A 171 -23.23 1.92 12.59
C SER A 171 -24.32 2.89 12.14
N ILE A 172 -25.57 2.44 12.29
CA ILE A 172 -26.79 3.24 12.12
C ILE A 172 -27.51 3.47 13.45
N LYS A 173 -26.93 2.98 14.56
CA LYS A 173 -27.55 3.13 15.89
C LYS A 173 -27.46 4.58 16.34
N PRO A 174 -28.51 5.11 17.01
CA PRO A 174 -28.39 6.38 17.71
C PRO A 174 -27.19 6.38 18.67
N ALA A 175 -26.55 7.54 18.84
CA ALA A 175 -25.38 7.70 19.71
C ALA A 175 -24.15 6.85 19.32
N SER A 176 -24.02 6.42 18.06
CA SER A 176 -22.78 5.75 17.65
C SER A 176 -21.59 6.70 17.61
N ILE A 177 -21.83 7.99 17.40
CA ILE A 177 -20.83 9.04 17.55
C ILE A 177 -21.38 10.05 18.55
N GLU A 178 -20.68 10.26 19.66
CA GLU A 178 -21.05 11.20 20.71
C GLU A 178 -19.98 12.28 20.85
N LEU A 179 -20.37 13.55 20.64
CA LEU A 179 -19.53 14.72 20.85
C LEU A 179 -20.07 15.50 22.06
N SER A 180 -19.25 15.61 23.10
CA SER A 180 -19.61 16.32 24.33
C SER A 180 -18.50 17.25 24.81
N GLY A 181 -18.83 18.14 25.75
CA GLY A 181 -17.85 19.03 26.40
C GLY A 181 -17.12 19.98 25.44
N GLY A 182 -17.81 20.51 24.43
CA GLY A 182 -17.24 21.45 23.45
C GLY A 182 -16.29 20.81 22.42
N SER A 183 -16.39 19.49 22.23
CA SER A 183 -15.55 18.77 21.28
C SER A 183 -16.00 19.02 19.83
N TYR A 184 -15.05 19.04 18.88
CA TYR A 184 -15.37 19.31 17.48
C TYR A 184 -14.51 18.55 16.47
N ILE A 185 -15.05 18.35 15.27
CA ILE A 185 -14.37 17.66 14.18
C ILE A 185 -14.23 18.64 13.01
N GLN A 186 -12.99 19.05 12.70
CA GLN A 186 -12.65 19.81 11.49
C GLN A 186 -12.55 18.86 10.30
N GLY A 187 -13.68 18.25 9.97
CA GLY A 187 -13.82 17.32 8.88
C GLY A 187 -15.25 16.82 8.75
N ARG A 188 -15.44 15.87 7.86
CA ARG A 188 -16.73 15.23 7.60
C ARG A 188 -16.96 14.08 8.58
N ILE A 189 -18.21 13.87 8.97
CA ILE A 189 -18.67 12.63 9.58
C ILE A 189 -19.44 11.81 8.54
N GLN A 190 -19.09 10.53 8.42
CA GLN A 190 -19.76 9.58 7.54
C GLN A 190 -20.38 8.47 8.39
N VAL A 191 -21.71 8.35 8.36
CA VAL A 191 -22.45 7.34 9.13
C VAL A 191 -22.80 6.14 8.26
N GLY A 192 -23.20 5.03 8.89
CA GLY A 192 -23.55 3.81 8.18
C GLY A 192 -24.62 4.03 7.11
N PRO A 193 -24.68 3.21 6.04
CA PRO A 193 -25.67 3.36 4.99
C PRO A 193 -27.10 3.31 5.54
N GLY A 194 -27.88 4.36 5.27
CA GLY A 194 -29.23 4.53 5.82
C GLY A 194 -29.29 5.06 7.26
N GLY A 195 -28.15 5.42 7.86
CA GLY A 195 -28.09 6.09 9.16
C GLY A 195 -28.63 7.51 9.10
N VAL A 196 -29.35 7.93 10.14
CA VAL A 196 -29.91 9.29 10.25
C VAL A 196 -28.80 10.26 10.68
N THR A 197 -28.49 11.22 9.82
CA THR A 197 -27.55 12.33 10.10
C THR A 197 -28.29 13.55 10.65
N GLY A 198 -27.60 14.34 11.48
CA GLY A 198 -28.12 15.59 12.00
C GLY A 198 -27.56 16.82 11.29
N GLU A 199 -27.75 17.98 11.91
CA GLU A 199 -27.04 19.19 11.52
C GLU A 199 -25.59 19.12 12.00
N ALA A 200 -24.63 19.51 11.14
CA ALA A 200 -23.22 19.57 11.49
C ALA A 200 -22.94 20.57 12.64
N ARG A 201 -23.74 21.65 12.71
CA ARG A 201 -23.71 22.69 13.74
C ARG A 201 -25.11 22.89 14.34
N PRO A 202 -25.56 21.99 15.21
CA PRO A 202 -26.93 22.04 15.70
C PRO A 202 -27.10 23.22 16.68
N SER A 203 -28.24 23.91 16.57
CA SER A 203 -28.58 25.02 17.48
C SER A 203 -28.96 24.57 18.91
N ARG A 204 -29.16 23.26 19.09
CA ARG A 204 -29.52 22.59 20.35
C ARG A 204 -28.82 21.23 20.45
N PRO A 205 -28.61 20.69 21.66
CA PRO A 205 -28.10 19.34 21.80
C PRO A 205 -28.97 18.31 21.08
N THR A 206 -28.33 17.31 20.45
CA THR A 206 -29.00 16.21 19.74
C THR A 206 -29.03 14.91 20.53
N LYS A 207 -28.68 14.95 21.82
CA LYS A 207 -28.77 13.78 22.70
C LYS A 207 -30.21 13.26 22.78
N ASN A 208 -30.37 11.93 22.78
CA ASN A 208 -31.66 11.23 22.77
C ASN A 208 -32.51 11.44 21.50
N THR A 209 -31.93 11.90 20.39
CA THR A 209 -32.60 11.84 19.08
C THR A 209 -32.25 10.55 18.33
N ASP A 210 -32.93 10.29 17.22
CA ASP A 210 -32.64 9.15 16.34
C ASP A 210 -31.33 9.32 15.54
N ASN A 211 -30.63 10.46 15.70
CA ASN A 211 -29.39 10.72 14.98
C ASN A 211 -28.30 9.75 15.43
N VAL A 212 -27.56 9.23 14.46
CA VAL A 212 -26.35 8.44 14.71
C VAL A 212 -25.28 9.28 15.42
N VAL A 213 -25.26 10.58 15.13
CA VAL A 213 -24.35 11.57 15.72
C VAL A 213 -25.07 12.40 16.79
N TRP A 214 -24.71 12.21 18.04
CA TRP A 214 -25.12 13.03 19.16
C TRP A 214 -24.09 14.12 19.45
N LYS A 215 -24.57 15.34 19.67
CA LYS A 215 -23.75 16.50 19.99
C LYS A 215 -24.36 17.26 21.17
N ASP A 216 -23.54 17.63 22.14
CA ASP A 216 -23.92 18.60 23.17
C ASP A 216 -23.74 20.05 22.67
N TRP A 217 -24.03 21.01 23.55
CA TRP A 217 -23.77 22.42 23.30
C TRP A 217 -22.32 22.67 22.85
N SER A 218 -22.17 23.56 21.87
CA SER A 218 -20.89 23.99 21.30
C SER A 218 -20.09 22.90 20.57
N CYS A 219 -20.64 21.69 20.43
CA CYS A 219 -20.02 20.62 19.66
C CYS A 219 -20.43 20.71 18.19
N TRP A 220 -19.49 20.49 17.27
CA TRP A 220 -19.74 20.64 15.84
C TRP A 220 -18.84 19.78 14.96
N SER A 221 -19.32 19.51 13.75
CA SER A 221 -18.59 18.93 12.62
C SER A 221 -18.67 19.88 11.41
N LEU A 222 -17.87 19.67 10.36
CA LEU A 222 -17.99 20.48 9.14
C LEU A 222 -19.14 20.00 8.25
N GLU A 223 -19.29 18.70 8.13
CA GLU A 223 -20.30 18.08 7.27
C GLU A 223 -20.70 16.72 7.84
N GLU A 224 -21.93 16.29 7.59
CA GLU A 224 -22.41 14.94 7.92
C GLU A 224 -23.09 14.33 6.70
N SER A 225 -22.79 13.07 6.44
CA SER A 225 -23.36 12.33 5.31
C SER A 225 -23.48 10.85 5.64
N SER A 226 -24.37 10.14 4.96
CA SER A 226 -24.42 8.68 5.00
C SER A 226 -23.47 8.08 3.97
N LEU A 227 -22.85 6.96 4.29
CA LEU A 227 -22.10 6.14 3.33
C LEU A 227 -23.05 5.48 2.32
N ASP A 228 -22.61 5.32 1.07
CA ASP A 228 -23.39 4.58 0.05
C ASP A 228 -23.37 3.07 0.33
N LYS A 229 -22.24 2.57 0.84
CA LYS A 229 -22.00 1.16 1.17
C LYS A 229 -21.18 1.06 2.46
N PRO A 230 -21.33 -0.02 3.23
CA PRO A 230 -20.51 -0.24 4.41
C PRO A 230 -19.04 -0.33 4.00
N ILE A 231 -18.16 0.22 4.82
CA ILE A 231 -16.71 0.11 4.64
C ILE A 231 -16.26 -1.23 5.24
N GLU A 232 -15.69 -2.11 4.42
CA GLU A 232 -15.12 -3.36 4.90
C GLU A 232 -13.68 -3.14 5.35
N LEU A 233 -13.41 -3.44 6.62
CA LEU A 233 -12.08 -3.35 7.20
C LEU A 233 -11.45 -4.74 7.35
N PRO A 234 -10.23 -4.97 6.83
CA PRO A 234 -9.52 -6.22 7.05
C PRO A 234 -9.32 -6.53 8.54
N ALA A 235 -9.70 -7.73 8.98
CA ALA A 235 -9.42 -8.16 10.34
C ALA A 235 -7.90 -8.25 10.58
N VAL A 236 -7.47 -8.00 11.82
CA VAL A 236 -6.06 -8.13 12.21
C VAL A 236 -5.75 -9.59 12.50
N GLU A 237 -5.05 -10.25 11.58
CA GLU A 237 -4.45 -11.56 11.83
C GLU A 237 -3.12 -11.37 12.57
N SER A 238 -3.16 -11.51 13.91
CA SER A 238 -1.95 -11.36 14.72
C SER A 238 -1.12 -12.66 14.72
N PRO A 239 0.20 -12.60 14.49
CA PRO A 239 1.08 -13.74 14.71
C PRO A 239 1.06 -14.18 16.18
N THR A 240 1.44 -15.44 16.44
CA THR A 240 1.50 -15.95 17.82
C THR A 240 2.56 -15.20 18.64
N PRO A 241 2.21 -14.65 19.81
CA PRO A 241 3.19 -14.05 20.72
C PRO A 241 4.25 -15.05 21.17
N GLY A 242 5.42 -14.51 21.54
CA GLY A 242 6.50 -15.32 22.11
C GLY A 242 6.27 -15.66 23.58
N LYS A 243 7.29 -16.24 24.21
CA LYS A 243 7.29 -16.58 25.65
C LYS A 243 8.25 -15.73 26.48
N GLU A 244 9.03 -14.86 25.83
CA GLU A 244 10.04 -14.05 26.49
C GLU A 244 9.43 -12.77 27.06
N ASP A 245 9.74 -12.48 28.32
CA ASP A 245 9.39 -11.23 28.98
C ASP A 245 10.55 -10.24 28.89
N ILE A 246 10.27 -9.03 28.43
CA ILE A 246 11.21 -7.91 28.36
C ILE A 246 10.92 -6.95 29.51
N LYS A 247 11.94 -6.71 30.35
CA LYS A 247 11.89 -5.70 31.41
C LYS A 247 12.91 -4.60 31.14
N VAL A 248 12.43 -3.38 30.89
CA VAL A 248 13.25 -2.20 30.67
C VAL A 248 13.20 -1.30 31.90
N ASN A 249 14.36 -1.09 32.51
CA ASN A 249 14.52 -0.17 33.63
C ASN A 249 15.03 1.20 33.16
N TYR A 250 15.36 2.08 34.11
CA TYR A 250 15.85 3.44 33.88
C TYR A 250 17.00 3.58 32.86
N LYS A 251 17.77 2.52 32.57
CA LYS A 251 18.85 2.55 31.57
C LYS A 251 18.34 2.56 30.12
N GLY A 252 17.09 2.15 29.90
CA GLY A 252 16.54 1.91 28.58
C GLY A 252 17.09 0.63 27.92
N ALA A 253 16.51 0.25 26.80
CA ALA A 253 16.92 -0.92 26.02
C ALA A 253 16.52 -0.77 24.55
N ASP A 254 17.37 -1.29 23.67
CA ASP A 254 17.05 -1.46 22.25
C ASP A 254 16.44 -2.85 22.06
N ILE A 255 15.23 -2.91 21.51
CA ILE A 255 14.51 -4.17 21.31
C ILE A 255 14.62 -4.55 19.83
N ALA A 256 15.05 -5.79 19.58
CA ALA A 256 15.08 -6.33 18.23
C ALA A 256 13.67 -6.73 17.77
N PRO A 257 13.38 -6.71 16.45
CA PRO A 257 12.16 -7.32 15.92
C PRO A 257 12.04 -8.80 16.34
N GLY A 258 10.84 -9.23 16.71
CA GLY A 258 10.63 -10.56 17.28
C GLY A 258 9.25 -10.75 17.91
N SER A 259 9.04 -11.92 18.49
CA SER A 259 7.82 -12.28 19.20
C SER A 259 8.10 -12.46 20.68
N TYR A 260 7.32 -11.78 21.52
CA TYR A 260 7.51 -11.64 22.95
C TYR A 260 6.19 -11.91 23.68
N ALA A 261 6.29 -12.31 24.94
CA ALA A 261 5.13 -12.38 25.82
C ALA A 261 4.79 -10.97 26.29
N GLU A 262 5.52 -10.44 27.26
CA GLU A 262 5.26 -9.12 27.81
C GLU A 262 6.46 -8.18 27.64
N LEU A 263 6.18 -6.92 27.32
CA LEU A 263 7.15 -5.83 27.48
C LEU A 263 6.68 -4.90 28.61
N GLN A 264 7.51 -4.77 29.65
CA GLN A 264 7.29 -3.81 30.75
C GLN A 264 8.45 -2.83 30.82
N ALA A 265 8.16 -1.53 30.73
CA ALA A 265 9.14 -0.46 30.93
C ALA A 265 8.75 0.41 32.13
N SER A 266 9.74 0.78 32.94
CA SER A 266 9.54 1.56 34.17
C SER A 266 10.72 2.50 34.47
N GLY A 267 10.51 3.42 35.43
CA GLY A 267 11.58 4.26 35.99
C GLY A 267 12.20 5.24 34.99
N GLY A 268 11.41 5.77 34.06
CA GLY A 268 11.90 6.68 33.01
C GLY A 268 12.71 6.01 31.89
N GLY A 269 12.81 4.68 31.90
CA GLY A 269 13.52 3.91 30.89
C GLY A 269 12.94 4.09 29.50
N GLU A 270 13.81 4.12 28.49
CA GLU A 270 13.43 4.24 27.09
C GLU A 270 13.55 2.89 26.36
N VAL A 271 12.44 2.41 25.83
CA VAL A 271 12.35 1.28 24.91
C VAL A 271 12.55 1.81 23.49
N ARG A 272 13.60 1.38 22.79
CA ARG A 272 13.91 1.84 21.44
C ARG A 272 13.61 0.76 20.42
N LEU A 273 12.67 1.05 19.52
CA LEU A 273 12.33 0.21 18.38
C LEU A 273 12.97 0.76 17.11
N LYS A 274 13.40 -0.16 16.24
CA LYS A 274 13.80 0.12 14.85
C LYS A 274 12.75 -0.46 13.89
N GLY A 275 12.94 -0.25 12.58
CA GLY A 275 12.10 -0.88 11.56
C GLY A 275 12.05 -2.40 11.72
N GLY A 276 10.88 -3.00 11.50
CA GLY A 276 10.66 -4.43 11.66
C GLY A 276 9.31 -4.76 12.31
N VAL A 277 9.08 -6.05 12.50
CA VAL A 277 7.83 -6.58 13.08
C VAL A 277 8.07 -7.00 14.52
N TYR A 278 7.23 -6.50 15.42
CA TYR A 278 7.21 -6.85 16.83
C TYR A 278 5.86 -7.44 17.17
N VAL A 279 5.84 -8.52 17.93
CA VAL A 279 4.60 -9.17 18.39
C VAL A 279 4.68 -9.26 19.89
N PHE A 280 3.76 -8.61 20.60
CA PHE A 280 3.64 -8.67 22.04
C PHE A 280 2.27 -9.22 22.40
N LYS A 281 2.21 -10.05 23.45
CA LYS A 281 0.94 -10.29 24.13
C LYS A 281 0.48 -8.99 24.79
N SER A 282 1.34 -8.40 25.60
CA SER A 282 1.08 -7.13 26.28
C SER A 282 2.30 -6.21 26.29
N LEU A 283 2.04 -4.90 26.17
CA LEU A 283 3.06 -3.86 26.27
C LEU A 283 2.61 -2.81 27.28
N LYS A 284 3.40 -2.59 28.33
CA LYS A 284 3.08 -1.69 29.43
C LYS A 284 4.21 -0.70 29.72
N LEU A 285 3.87 0.59 29.71
CA LEU A 285 4.77 1.69 30.09
C LEU A 285 4.31 2.31 31.41
N THR A 286 5.22 2.37 32.39
CA THR A 286 4.94 2.93 33.72
C THR A 286 6.05 3.85 34.19
N GLY A 287 5.79 4.65 35.24
CA GLY A 287 6.82 5.47 35.88
C GLY A 287 7.55 6.41 34.92
N GLY A 288 6.84 7.00 33.94
CA GLY A 288 7.41 7.92 32.96
C GLY A 288 8.28 7.24 31.89
N ALA A 289 8.17 5.92 31.72
CA ALA A 289 8.87 5.19 30.66
C ALA A 289 8.48 5.70 29.27
N LYS A 290 9.40 5.51 28.33
CA LYS A 290 9.31 6.03 26.97
C LYS A 290 9.37 4.90 25.96
N LEU A 291 8.53 4.94 24.94
CA LEU A 291 8.68 4.12 23.73
C LEU A 291 9.10 5.02 22.57
N SER A 292 10.27 4.77 22.00
CA SER A 292 10.76 5.54 20.87
C SER A 292 10.92 4.69 19.62
N PHE A 293 10.55 5.27 18.49
CA PHE A 293 10.88 4.75 17.18
C PHE A 293 11.77 5.75 16.45
N THR A 294 12.92 5.27 15.97
CA THR A 294 13.96 6.11 15.35
C THR A 294 14.25 5.78 13.88
N GLY A 295 13.53 4.81 13.29
CA GLY A 295 13.73 4.39 11.91
C GLY A 295 13.06 5.30 10.87
N SER A 296 13.52 5.25 9.62
CA SER A 296 12.87 5.97 8.51
C SER A 296 12.82 5.18 7.19
N SER A 297 13.61 4.11 7.06
CA SER A 297 13.64 3.26 5.87
C SER A 297 12.57 2.16 5.88
N GLU A 298 12.23 1.65 7.06
CA GLU A 298 11.24 0.59 7.26
C GLU A 298 10.34 0.94 8.45
N PRO A 299 9.02 0.71 8.35
CA PRO A 299 8.11 0.95 9.47
C PRO A 299 8.34 -0.07 10.59
N ALA A 300 8.08 0.34 11.83
CA ALA A 300 7.83 -0.58 12.94
C ALA A 300 6.35 -0.97 12.94
N VAL A 301 6.08 -2.26 12.76
CA VAL A 301 4.74 -2.84 12.88
C VAL A 301 4.68 -3.62 14.19
N VAL A 302 3.86 -3.15 15.13
CA VAL A 302 3.76 -3.69 16.48
C VAL A 302 2.39 -4.35 16.64
N TYR A 303 2.36 -5.68 16.59
CA TYR A 303 1.17 -6.47 16.91
C TYR A 303 1.00 -6.59 18.41
N ILE A 304 -0.20 -6.27 18.91
CA ILE A 304 -0.60 -6.41 20.30
C ILE A 304 -1.79 -7.36 20.36
N THR A 305 -1.64 -8.50 21.04
CA THR A 305 -2.72 -9.51 21.06
C THR A 305 -3.68 -9.40 22.23
N ASP A 306 -3.29 -8.71 23.31
CA ASP A 306 -4.08 -8.61 24.55
C ASP A 306 -4.22 -7.15 25.00
N SER A 307 -3.14 -6.50 25.42
CA SER A 307 -3.21 -5.14 25.95
C SER A 307 -2.02 -4.25 25.62
N LEU A 308 -2.32 -2.99 25.28
CA LEU A 308 -1.37 -1.90 25.17
C LEU A 308 -1.69 -0.86 26.24
N ASP A 309 -0.87 -0.73 27.27
CA ASP A 309 -1.07 0.26 28.32
C ASP A 309 0.09 1.24 28.38
N MET A 310 -0.13 2.43 27.82
CA MET A 310 0.80 3.53 27.86
C MET A 310 0.41 4.60 28.89
N SER A 311 -0.64 4.41 29.70
CA SER A 311 -1.26 5.44 30.55
C SER A 311 -0.29 6.20 31.48
N ASN A 312 0.86 5.59 31.81
CA ASN A 312 1.88 6.14 32.71
C ASN A 312 3.25 6.27 32.02
N GLY A 313 3.24 6.39 30.71
CA GLY A 313 4.39 6.60 29.86
C GLY A 313 4.04 7.49 28.66
N VAL A 314 5.02 7.66 27.80
CA VAL A 314 4.86 8.38 26.53
C VAL A 314 5.47 7.58 25.40
N PHE A 315 4.95 7.74 24.20
CA PHE A 315 5.63 7.30 23.01
C PHE A 315 5.94 8.47 22.09
N TYR A 316 7.00 8.33 21.31
CA TYR A 316 7.33 9.26 20.24
C TYR A 316 7.94 8.56 19.05
N ASN A 317 7.61 9.07 17.88
CA ASN A 317 8.15 8.62 16.60
C ASN A 317 8.94 9.79 16.02
N THR A 318 10.27 9.69 16.06
CA THR A 318 11.16 10.79 15.68
C THR A 318 11.18 11.04 14.18
N SER A 319 10.60 10.14 13.37
CA SER A 319 10.48 10.34 11.93
C SER A 319 9.38 11.35 11.55
N LEU A 320 8.50 11.70 12.52
CA LEU A 320 7.34 12.60 12.33
C LEU A 320 6.38 12.13 11.21
N ARG A 321 6.43 10.84 10.88
CA ARG A 321 5.59 10.20 9.87
C ARG A 321 4.80 9.08 10.52
N PRO A 322 3.47 9.20 10.64
CA PRO A 322 2.64 8.19 11.29
C PRO A 322 2.78 6.82 10.63
N LYS A 323 3.00 6.79 9.31
CA LYS A 323 3.16 5.53 8.56
C LYS A 323 4.36 4.67 8.96
N ASN A 324 5.31 5.23 9.70
CA ASN A 324 6.50 4.51 10.14
C ASN A 324 6.31 3.79 11.49
N LEU A 325 5.22 4.04 12.21
CA LEU A 325 4.90 3.35 13.46
C LEU A 325 3.42 2.93 13.43
N VAL A 326 3.18 1.63 13.34
CA VAL A 326 1.84 1.06 13.23
C VAL A 326 1.60 0.08 14.37
N PHE A 327 0.58 0.33 15.19
CA PHE A 327 0.08 -0.61 16.18
C PHE A 327 -1.08 -1.41 15.57
N MET A 328 -0.90 -2.73 15.48
CA MET A 328 -1.91 -3.68 15.00
C MET A 328 -2.53 -4.36 16.21
N MET A 329 -3.76 -3.99 16.55
CA MET A 329 -4.47 -4.46 17.73
C MET A 329 -5.36 -5.65 17.37
N ALA A 330 -5.16 -6.80 18.03
CA ALA A 330 -5.94 -8.00 17.78
C ALA A 330 -7.41 -7.85 18.23
N LYS A 331 -8.25 -8.80 17.80
CA LYS A 331 -9.65 -8.88 18.21
C LYS A 331 -9.79 -8.93 19.73
N GLY A 332 -10.63 -8.06 20.28
CA GLY A 332 -10.91 -7.97 21.71
C GLY A 332 -9.78 -7.40 22.57
N SER A 333 -8.71 -6.91 21.94
CA SER A 333 -7.62 -6.25 22.66
C SER A 333 -7.99 -4.83 23.08
N GLU A 334 -7.28 -4.32 24.08
CA GLU A 334 -7.46 -2.96 24.61
C GLU A 334 -6.19 -2.13 24.45
N ALA A 335 -6.34 -0.86 24.04
CA ALA A 335 -5.27 0.12 24.02
C ALA A 335 -5.63 1.32 24.89
N LYS A 336 -4.79 1.64 25.87
CA LYS A 336 -4.84 2.87 26.67
C LYS A 336 -3.64 3.73 26.30
N ILE A 337 -3.89 4.81 25.58
CA ILE A 337 -2.86 5.60 24.94
C ILE A 337 -2.80 6.97 25.61
N THR A 338 -1.60 7.30 26.09
CA THR A 338 -1.19 8.66 26.41
C THR A 338 0.05 8.98 25.60
N GLY A 339 -0.07 9.93 24.67
CA GLY A 339 1.00 10.33 23.77
C GLY A 339 1.81 11.50 24.35
N GLY A 340 3.08 11.60 23.95
CA GLY A 340 3.88 12.81 24.15
C GLY A 340 3.74 13.77 22.95
N ALA A 341 4.48 14.88 22.97
CA ALA A 341 4.47 15.91 21.91
C ALA A 341 4.84 15.42 20.48
N GLN A 342 5.28 14.17 20.33
CA GLN A 342 5.67 13.55 19.06
C GLN A 342 4.99 12.18 18.87
N ALA A 343 3.75 12.04 19.31
CA ALA A 343 2.95 10.84 19.14
C ALA A 343 2.46 10.70 17.68
N TYR A 344 3.36 10.30 16.77
CA TYR A 344 3.03 9.99 15.37
C TYR A 344 2.88 8.48 15.20
N ALA A 345 1.65 7.98 15.03
CA ALA A 345 1.40 6.56 14.83
C ALA A 345 0.04 6.29 14.17
N ILE A 346 -0.10 5.10 13.62
CA ILE A 346 -1.38 4.52 13.23
C ILE A 346 -1.74 3.47 14.27
N VAL A 347 -2.98 3.47 14.76
CA VAL A 347 -3.50 2.40 15.62
C VAL A 347 -4.66 1.73 14.90
N TYR A 348 -4.49 0.46 14.56
CA TYR A 348 -5.43 -0.30 13.74
C TYR A 348 -5.87 -1.58 14.44
N GLY A 349 -7.15 -1.64 14.79
CA GLY A 349 -7.82 -2.83 15.32
C GLY A 349 -9.33 -2.69 15.20
N PRO A 350 -9.94 -3.13 14.08
CA PRO A 350 -11.38 -2.99 13.84
C PRO A 350 -12.28 -3.62 14.92
N GLU A 351 -11.73 -4.55 15.71
CA GLU A 351 -12.40 -5.24 16.81
C GLU A 351 -11.75 -4.96 18.18
N ALA A 352 -10.94 -3.90 18.30
CA ALA A 352 -10.24 -3.50 19.51
C ALA A 352 -10.85 -2.24 20.14
N ASN A 353 -10.68 -2.07 21.45
CA ASN A 353 -11.15 -0.89 22.17
C ASN A 353 -9.97 0.06 22.44
N LEU A 354 -10.11 1.32 22.02
CA LEU A 354 -9.05 2.34 22.10
C LEU A 354 -9.49 3.48 23.03
N ASP A 355 -8.71 3.76 24.07
CA ASP A 355 -8.92 4.83 25.04
C ASP A 355 -7.75 5.82 24.99
N LEU A 356 -8.00 7.01 24.48
CA LEU A 356 -7.07 8.13 24.40
C LEU A 356 -7.44 9.18 25.44
N LYS A 357 -6.49 9.48 26.34
CA LYS A 357 -6.75 10.40 27.47
C LYS A 357 -5.61 11.39 27.71
N GLY A 358 -5.87 12.36 28.57
CA GLY A 358 -4.83 13.18 29.21
C GLY A 358 -4.17 14.23 28.30
N GLY A 359 -4.94 14.90 27.44
CA GLY A 359 -4.41 15.98 26.60
C GLY A 359 -3.46 15.52 25.49
N THR A 360 -3.58 14.27 25.05
CA THR A 360 -2.71 13.68 24.03
C THR A 360 -2.96 14.31 22.65
N ASP A 361 -1.91 14.79 21.98
CA ASP A 361 -1.93 15.10 20.53
C ASP A 361 -1.43 13.89 19.72
N LEU A 362 -2.34 13.11 19.13
CA LEU A 362 -1.99 12.00 18.27
C LEU A 362 -1.99 12.44 16.80
N TYR A 363 -0.87 12.25 16.11
CA TYR A 363 -0.74 12.49 14.68
C TYR A 363 -0.83 11.15 13.92
N GLY A 364 -1.87 10.95 13.13
CA GLY A 364 -2.07 9.73 12.35
C GLY A 364 -3.54 9.33 12.20
N ALA A 365 -3.83 8.04 12.34
CA ALA A 365 -5.17 7.50 12.15
C ALA A 365 -5.50 6.44 13.19
N LEU A 366 -6.78 6.36 13.58
CA LEU A 366 -7.32 5.39 14.52
C LEU A 366 -8.39 4.54 13.84
N VAL A 367 -8.31 3.22 14.01
CA VAL A 367 -9.35 2.29 13.62
C VAL A 367 -9.63 1.36 14.80
N GLY A 368 -10.83 1.42 15.34
CA GLY A 368 -11.26 0.71 16.53
C GLY A 368 -12.67 0.14 16.39
N ASN A 369 -13.08 -0.77 17.29
CA ASN A 369 -14.49 -1.03 17.51
C ASN A 369 -15.11 0.11 18.34
N GLU A 370 -14.50 0.38 19.48
CA GLU A 370 -14.82 1.49 20.36
C GLU A 370 -13.60 2.42 20.45
N VAL A 371 -13.82 3.71 20.23
CA VAL A 371 -12.77 4.72 20.35
C VAL A 371 -13.27 5.81 21.30
N VAL A 372 -12.57 6.00 22.40
CA VAL A 372 -12.91 6.96 23.45
C VAL A 372 -11.80 8.00 23.52
N LEU A 373 -12.16 9.28 23.39
CA LEU A 373 -11.26 10.42 23.52
C LEU A 373 -11.75 11.29 24.67
N ARG A 374 -10.92 11.44 25.72
CA ARG A 374 -11.28 12.22 26.91
C ARG A 374 -10.19 13.19 27.33
N GLY A 375 -10.63 14.26 28.00
CA GLY A 375 -9.73 15.18 28.69
C GLY A 375 -8.80 15.92 27.74
N GLY A 376 -9.35 16.47 26.65
CA GLY A 376 -8.61 17.28 25.69
C GLY A 376 -7.70 16.50 24.76
N ALA A 377 -7.95 15.21 24.52
CA ALA A 377 -7.22 14.47 23.49
C ALA A 377 -7.54 15.02 22.08
N HIS A 378 -6.52 15.17 21.26
CA HIS A 378 -6.58 15.72 19.91
C HIS A 378 -6.05 14.70 18.90
N VAL A 379 -6.71 14.59 17.75
CA VAL A 379 -6.26 13.72 16.66
C VAL A 379 -6.01 14.57 15.41
N HIS A 380 -4.79 14.52 14.91
CA HIS A 380 -4.36 15.19 13.70
C HIS A 380 -4.22 14.13 12.60
N TYR A 381 -5.12 14.13 11.63
CA TYR A 381 -5.11 13.16 10.55
C TYR A 381 -4.05 13.48 9.50
N ASP A 382 -3.19 12.52 9.17
CA ASP A 382 -2.23 12.68 8.09
C ASP A 382 -2.85 12.30 6.74
N VAL A 383 -3.09 13.30 5.90
CA VAL A 383 -3.72 13.11 4.57
C VAL A 383 -2.83 12.31 3.60
N ASP A 384 -1.53 12.15 3.90
CA ASP A 384 -0.65 11.26 3.14
C ASP A 384 -1.10 9.79 3.27
N LEU A 385 -1.75 9.40 4.38
CA LEU A 385 -2.13 8.00 4.65
C LEU A 385 -3.20 7.47 3.69
N ALA A 386 -4.07 8.33 3.18
CA ALA A 386 -5.05 7.94 2.16
C ALA A 386 -4.37 7.59 0.81
N LYS A 387 -3.22 8.21 0.51
CA LYS A 387 -2.52 8.07 -0.78
C LYS A 387 -1.38 7.07 -0.70
N ASN A 388 -0.69 7.05 0.43
CA ASN A 388 0.54 6.31 0.68
C ASN A 388 0.47 5.60 2.04
N PRO A 389 -0.48 4.66 2.24
CA PRO A 389 -0.58 3.90 3.47
C PRO A 389 0.67 3.04 3.69
N PRO A 390 0.98 2.66 4.94
CA PRO A 390 2.06 1.73 5.23
C PRO A 390 1.91 0.41 4.46
N PRO A 391 3.01 -0.25 4.07
CA PRO A 391 2.98 -1.52 3.33
C PRO A 391 2.16 -2.64 3.98
N VAL A 392 1.98 -2.62 5.31
CA VAL A 392 1.16 -3.61 6.05
C VAL A 392 -0.31 -3.59 5.61
N PHE A 393 -0.83 -2.45 5.15
CA PHE A 393 -2.19 -2.31 4.62
C PHE A 393 -2.26 -2.49 3.10
N GLY A 394 -1.11 -2.41 2.43
CA GLY A 394 -0.98 -2.39 0.97
C GLY A 394 -0.97 -3.75 0.27
N GLN A 395 -1.41 -4.82 0.93
CA GLN A 395 -1.48 -6.16 0.32
C GLN A 395 -2.88 -6.78 0.27
N THR A 396 -3.90 -6.10 0.80
CA THR A 396 -5.27 -6.63 0.89
C THR A 396 -6.27 -5.64 0.34
N SER A 397 -6.24 -5.44 -0.97
CA SER A 397 -7.46 -5.22 -1.75
C SER A 397 -7.14 -5.46 -3.21
N SER A 398 -8.10 -6.04 -3.92
CA SER A 398 -8.14 -6.22 -5.38
C SER A 398 -8.19 -4.87 -6.10
N GLY A 399 -7.18 -4.06 -5.85
CA GLY A 399 -7.00 -2.75 -6.40
C GLY A 399 -6.77 -2.84 -7.89
N GLY A 400 -7.66 -2.22 -8.67
CA GLY A 400 -7.61 -2.25 -10.13
C GLY A 400 -6.20 -1.98 -10.68
N LEU A 401 -5.71 -2.87 -11.50
CA LEU A 401 -4.40 -2.72 -12.11
C LEU A 401 -4.53 -1.78 -13.33
N SER A 402 -3.90 -0.61 -13.29
CA SER A 402 -3.92 0.32 -14.44
C SER A 402 -2.57 0.35 -15.16
N VAL A 403 -2.60 0.14 -16.47
CA VAL A 403 -1.40 0.21 -17.32
C VAL A 403 -1.15 1.67 -17.67
N GLN A 404 -0.04 2.23 -17.21
CA GLN A 404 0.35 3.61 -17.53
C GLN A 404 1.10 3.73 -18.85
N SER A 405 1.93 2.74 -19.16
CA SER A 405 2.70 2.74 -20.41
C SER A 405 2.96 1.32 -20.89
N TRP A 406 3.00 1.17 -22.22
CA TRP A 406 3.34 -0.06 -22.90
C TRP A 406 4.39 0.23 -23.97
N GLN A 407 5.56 -0.39 -23.86
CA GLN A 407 6.69 -0.16 -24.74
C GLN A 407 7.21 -1.49 -25.31
N ARG A 408 7.39 -1.53 -26.63
CA ARG A 408 8.07 -2.62 -27.32
C ARG A 408 9.54 -2.22 -27.52
N LEU A 409 10.47 -3.06 -27.09
CA LEU A 409 11.91 -2.78 -27.03
C LEU A 409 12.69 -3.50 -28.15
#